data_AF-A0A255H606-F1
#
_entry.id   AF-A0A255H606-F1
#
_cell.length_a   1.000
_cell.length_b   1.000
_cell.length_c   1.000
_cell.angle_alpha   90.00
_cell.angle_beta   90.00
_cell.angle_gamma   90.00
#
_symmetry.space_group_name_H-M   'P 1'
#
loop_
_entity.id
_entity.type
_entity.pdbx_description
1 polymer ?
#
loop_
_entity_poly.entity_id
_entity_poly.type
_entity_poly.pdbx_seq_one_letter_code
_entity_poly.pdbx_strand_id
1 'polypeptide(L)'
;MTVLEPSGGSDPSALFCDYLDFYRQVVDRKLRSLSEAEQRTSRLPSGWTPLELLTHLVHMEQRWFVWGFAGEAVADPWGDNRDAAKNAAWAVAEGISLEELLNRLHEGGRRTRAIIESHPLDAQAPPGPRFAGRSAEQTASLAWICFHVLQEYARHTGHLDLAVELADGLQGGSDAAPDMRAPTVLGGTQWAPAHGWSVRRRAPGWNGAWPGRAARSGGPAPR
;
A
#
# COMPACT_ATOMS: atom_id res chain seq x y z
N MET A 1 -19.39 -6.56 3.76
CA MET A 1 -19.22 -5.79 5.00
C MET A 1 -18.27 -4.63 4.72
N THR A 2 -18.57 -3.43 5.24
CA THR A 2 -17.68 -2.27 5.13
C THR A 2 -16.48 -2.46 6.04
N VAL A 3 -15.26 -2.38 5.51
CA VAL A 3 -14.05 -2.33 6.34
C VAL A 3 -13.97 -0.92 6.91
N LEU A 4 -14.08 -0.80 8.22
CA LEU A 4 -14.05 0.48 8.93
C LEU A 4 -12.61 0.81 9.32
N GLU A 5 -12.23 2.06 9.12
CA GLU A 5 -10.95 2.57 9.62
C GLU A 5 -10.92 2.46 11.16
N PRO A 6 -9.77 2.11 11.76
CA PRO A 6 -9.61 2.14 13.20
C PRO A 6 -9.99 3.50 13.78
N SER A 7 -10.72 3.52 14.90
CA SER A 7 -11.12 4.75 15.58
C SER A 7 -10.93 4.62 17.09
N GLY A 8 -10.37 5.68 17.70
CA GLY A 8 -10.00 5.67 19.12
C GLY A 8 -8.69 4.94 19.42
N GLY A 9 -8.21 5.06 20.66
CA GLY A 9 -6.96 4.45 21.14
C GLY A 9 -5.77 5.41 21.18
N SER A 10 -4.90 5.25 22.19
CA SER A 10 -3.67 6.02 22.33
C SER A 10 -2.42 5.15 22.45
N ASP A 11 -2.57 3.82 22.52
CA ASP A 11 -1.46 2.89 22.51
C ASP A 11 -0.94 2.72 21.07
N PRO A 12 0.29 3.16 20.74
CA PRO A 12 0.79 3.09 19.38
C PRO A 12 0.95 1.65 18.86
N SER A 13 1.21 0.67 19.74
CA SER A 13 1.31 -0.74 19.34
C SER A 13 -0.04 -1.26 18.83
N ALA A 14 -1.11 -1.09 19.61
CA ALA A 14 -2.46 -1.41 19.19
C ALA A 14 -2.85 -0.69 17.89
N LEU A 15 -2.55 0.61 17.77
CA LEU A 15 -2.82 1.36 16.55
C LEU A 15 -2.12 0.78 15.32
N PHE A 16 -0.85 0.39 15.42
CA PHE A 16 -0.15 -0.26 14.31
C PHE A 16 -0.81 -1.58 13.91
N CYS A 17 -1.15 -2.43 14.87
CA CYS A 17 -1.81 -3.69 14.58
C CYS A 17 -3.15 -3.47 13.86
N ASP A 18 -3.97 -2.54 14.37
CA ASP A 18 -5.30 -2.29 13.85
C ASP A 18 -5.28 -1.65 12.46
N TYR A 19 -4.36 -0.70 12.22
CA TYR A 19 -4.20 -0.10 10.88
C TYR A 19 -3.64 -1.09 9.86
N LEU A 20 -2.71 -1.96 10.24
CA LEU A 20 -2.22 -3.00 9.34
C LEU A 20 -3.32 -4.03 9.01
N ASP A 21 -4.13 -4.44 9.98
CA ASP A 21 -5.28 -5.32 9.74
C ASP A 21 -6.33 -4.65 8.84
N PHE A 22 -6.59 -3.37 9.07
CA PHE A 22 -7.45 -2.56 8.20
C PHE A 22 -6.96 -2.58 6.75
N TYR A 23 -5.68 -2.28 6.50
CA TYR A 23 -5.16 -2.24 5.14
C TYR A 23 -5.15 -3.61 4.46
N ARG A 24 -4.88 -4.71 5.18
CA ARG A 24 -5.01 -6.07 4.62
C ARG A 24 -6.44 -6.36 4.19
N GLN A 25 -7.43 -5.98 4.99
CA GLN A 25 -8.85 -6.11 4.63
C GLN A 25 -9.25 -5.21 3.45
N VAL A 26 -8.67 -4.01 3.33
CA VAL A 26 -8.86 -3.14 2.17
C VAL A 26 -8.32 -3.79 0.90
N VAL A 27 -7.10 -4.34 0.94
CA VAL A 27 -6.48 -5.06 -0.19
C VAL A 27 -7.34 -6.25 -0.60
N ASP A 28 -7.73 -7.10 0.36
CA ASP A 28 -8.58 -8.27 0.14
C ASP A 28 -9.86 -7.90 -0.62
N ARG A 29 -10.63 -6.94 -0.09
CA ARG A 29 -11.88 -6.49 -0.69
C ARG A 29 -11.71 -5.94 -2.10
N LYS A 30 -10.66 -5.15 -2.36
CA LYS A 30 -10.39 -4.58 -3.68
C LYS A 30 -10.02 -5.64 -4.71
N LEU A 31 -9.22 -6.63 -4.32
CA LEU A 31 -8.84 -7.70 -5.24
C LEU A 31 -10.01 -8.63 -5.54
N ARG A 32 -10.89 -8.86 -4.56
CA ARG A 32 -12.12 -9.64 -4.75
C ARG A 32 -13.17 -8.96 -5.62
N SER A 33 -13.12 -7.63 -5.78
CA SER A 33 -14.03 -6.94 -6.72
C SER A 33 -13.60 -7.08 -8.17
N LEU A 34 -12.38 -7.53 -8.44
CA LEU A 34 -11.85 -7.76 -9.78
C LEU A 34 -12.15 -9.19 -10.24
N SER A 35 -12.46 -9.35 -11.54
CA SER A 35 -12.49 -10.68 -12.16
C SER A 35 -11.10 -11.33 -12.18
N GLU A 36 -11.02 -12.65 -12.33
CA GLU A 36 -9.74 -13.37 -12.39
C GLU A 36 -8.81 -12.85 -13.51
N ALA A 37 -9.39 -12.45 -14.65
CA ALA A 37 -8.66 -11.86 -15.76
C ALA A 37 -8.11 -10.47 -15.40
N GLU A 38 -8.90 -9.63 -14.73
CA GLU A 38 -8.45 -8.30 -14.28
C GLU A 38 -7.35 -8.40 -13.21
N GLN A 39 -7.42 -9.39 -12.32
CA GLN A 39 -6.37 -9.62 -11.32
C GLN A 39 -4.99 -9.87 -11.97
N ARG A 40 -4.96 -10.41 -13.20
CA ARG A 40 -3.75 -10.77 -13.96
C ARG A 40 -3.43 -9.83 -15.12
N THR A 41 -4.19 -8.76 -15.29
CA THR A 41 -4.01 -7.82 -16.40
C THR A 41 -3.47 -6.50 -15.86
N SER A 42 -2.36 -6.02 -16.42
CA SER A 42 -1.89 -4.67 -16.15
C SER A 42 -2.79 -3.66 -16.88
N ARG A 43 -3.34 -2.71 -16.13
CA ARG A 43 -4.15 -1.61 -16.67
C ARG A 43 -3.39 -0.28 -16.75
N LEU A 44 -2.14 -0.27 -16.32
CA LEU A 44 -1.31 0.93 -16.26
C LEU A 44 -0.04 0.75 -17.11
N PRO A 45 0.49 1.83 -17.71
CA PRO A 45 1.75 1.78 -18.46
C PRO A 45 2.95 1.29 -17.64
N SER A 46 2.88 1.34 -16.31
CA SER A 46 3.88 0.81 -15.40
C SER A 46 3.99 -0.72 -15.41
N GLY A 47 3.02 -1.43 -15.99
CA GLY A 47 3.15 -2.86 -16.31
C GLY A 47 2.85 -3.85 -15.17
N TRP A 48 2.55 -3.40 -13.96
CA TRP A 48 2.22 -4.29 -12.83
C TRP A 48 0.74 -4.74 -12.86
N THR A 49 0.49 -5.96 -12.40
CA THR A 49 -0.85 -6.54 -12.22
C THR A 49 -1.31 -6.48 -10.75
N PRO A 50 -2.63 -6.46 -10.47
CA PRO A 50 -3.13 -6.50 -9.09
C PRO A 50 -2.62 -7.70 -8.27
N LEU A 51 -2.46 -8.86 -8.90
CA LEU A 51 -1.94 -10.06 -8.24
C LEU A 51 -0.43 -9.94 -7.93
N GLU A 52 0.35 -9.31 -8.80
CA GLU A 52 1.75 -8.98 -8.53
C GLU A 52 1.89 -7.96 -7.39
N LEU A 53 1.01 -6.97 -7.30
CA LEU A 53 1.00 -6.07 -6.15
C LEU A 53 0.69 -6.83 -4.84
N LEU A 54 -0.25 -7.78 -4.85
CA LEU A 54 -0.51 -8.61 -3.67
C LEU A 54 0.71 -9.47 -3.29
N THR A 55 1.38 -10.10 -4.27
CA THR A 55 2.59 -10.89 -3.99
C THR A 55 3.66 -10.04 -3.34
N HIS A 56 3.81 -8.79 -3.81
CA HIS A 56 4.74 -7.84 -3.22
C HIS A 56 4.42 -7.58 -1.76
N LEU A 57 3.15 -7.31 -1.41
CA LEU A 57 2.76 -7.05 -0.01
C LEU A 57 3.04 -8.26 0.91
N VAL A 58 2.77 -9.48 0.44
CA VAL A 58 3.07 -10.72 1.17
C VAL A 58 4.56 -10.83 1.48
N HIS A 59 5.42 -10.66 0.47
CA HIS A 59 6.87 -10.77 0.65
C HIS A 59 7.46 -9.58 1.41
N MET A 60 7.00 -8.35 1.13
CA MET A 60 7.45 -7.11 1.77
C MET A 60 7.21 -7.14 3.28
N GLU A 61 6.01 -7.52 3.72
CA GLU A 61 5.70 -7.56 5.15
C GLU A 61 6.54 -8.64 5.87
N GLN A 62 6.64 -9.84 5.29
CA GLN A 62 7.46 -10.93 5.81
C GLN A 62 8.94 -10.52 5.92
N ARG A 63 9.47 -9.82 4.90
CA ARG A 63 10.86 -9.32 4.90
C ARG A 63 11.14 -8.40 6.07
N TRP A 64 10.18 -7.57 6.46
CA TRP A 64 10.39 -6.56 7.48
C TRP A 64 10.16 -7.10 8.89
N PHE A 65 9.06 -7.82 9.12
CA PHE A 65 8.74 -8.32 10.47
C PHE A 65 9.44 -9.63 10.81
N VAL A 66 9.39 -10.62 9.92
CA VAL A 66 9.90 -11.97 10.22
C VAL A 66 11.41 -12.05 9.97
N TRP A 67 11.82 -11.75 8.73
CA TRP A 67 13.24 -11.82 8.35
C TRP A 67 14.08 -10.68 8.92
N GLY A 68 13.47 -9.51 9.05
CA GLY A 68 14.08 -8.29 9.55
C GLY A 68 14.09 -8.20 11.07
N PHE A 69 12.93 -7.93 11.65
CA PHE A 69 12.81 -7.66 13.09
C PHE A 69 12.98 -8.91 13.96
N ALA A 70 12.27 -10.01 13.67
CA ALA A 70 12.41 -11.24 14.44
C ALA A 70 13.73 -11.98 14.15
N GLY A 71 14.43 -11.63 13.07
CA GLY A 71 15.68 -12.26 12.66
C GLY A 71 15.52 -13.73 12.25
N GLU A 72 14.30 -14.16 11.94
CA GLU A 72 13.98 -15.55 11.60
C GLU A 72 14.39 -15.87 10.16
N ALA A 73 14.76 -17.13 9.91
CA ALA A 73 15.06 -17.59 8.56
C ALA A 73 13.78 -17.62 7.71
N VAL A 74 13.84 -17.03 6.53
CA VAL A 74 12.80 -17.08 5.49
C VAL A 74 13.42 -17.71 4.27
N ALA A 75 12.75 -18.72 3.69
CA ALA A 75 13.31 -19.51 2.60
C ALA A 75 13.57 -18.68 1.33
N ASP A 76 12.63 -17.79 0.97
CA ASP A 76 12.72 -16.94 -0.22
C ASP A 76 12.23 -15.50 0.10
N PRO A 77 13.03 -14.69 0.81
CA PRO A 77 12.63 -13.35 1.22
C PRO A 77 12.41 -12.41 0.03
N TRP A 78 12.95 -12.74 -1.14
CA TRP A 78 12.81 -11.98 -2.38
C TRP A 78 12.01 -12.74 -3.44
N GLY A 79 11.08 -13.61 -3.01
CA GLY A 79 10.32 -14.45 -3.93
C GLY A 79 9.39 -13.70 -4.90
N ASP A 80 9.15 -12.41 -4.66
CA ASP A 80 8.50 -11.47 -5.57
C ASP A 80 9.47 -10.92 -6.64
N ASN A 81 10.79 -11.03 -6.49
CA ASN A 81 11.79 -10.49 -7.42
C ASN A 81 12.39 -11.62 -8.27
N ARG A 82 11.69 -12.07 -9.31
CA ARG A 82 12.16 -13.22 -10.12
C ARG A 82 12.84 -12.88 -11.43
N ASP A 83 12.76 -11.64 -11.92
CA ASP A 83 13.32 -11.33 -13.25
C ASP A 83 13.74 -9.85 -13.42
N ALA A 84 15.02 -9.56 -13.14
CA ALA A 84 15.61 -8.24 -13.38
C ALA A 84 15.58 -7.84 -14.87
N ALA A 85 15.44 -8.80 -15.80
CA ALA A 85 15.42 -8.54 -17.23
C ALA A 85 14.08 -8.03 -17.76
N LYS A 86 12.98 -8.18 -16.99
CA LYS A 86 11.63 -7.77 -17.43
C LYS A 86 11.16 -6.42 -16.89
N ASN A 87 11.97 -5.72 -16.09
CA ASN A 87 11.51 -4.62 -15.23
C ASN A 87 10.27 -4.97 -14.37
N ALA A 88 9.93 -6.26 -14.26
CA ALA A 88 8.83 -6.74 -13.45
C ALA A 88 9.37 -6.83 -12.02
N ALA A 89 9.24 -5.73 -11.29
CA ALA A 89 9.68 -5.66 -9.90
C ALA A 89 8.97 -6.68 -9.02
N TRP A 90 7.81 -7.21 -9.45
CA TRP A 90 6.99 -8.16 -8.72
C TRP A 90 6.53 -9.25 -9.67
N ALA A 91 6.73 -10.52 -9.30
CA ALA A 91 6.36 -11.68 -10.10
C ALA A 91 5.49 -12.64 -9.30
N VAL A 92 4.47 -13.19 -9.95
CA VAL A 92 3.64 -14.26 -9.42
C VAL A 92 3.95 -15.52 -10.21
N ALA A 93 4.22 -16.63 -9.50
CA ALA A 93 4.42 -17.91 -10.18
C ALA A 93 3.11 -18.38 -10.83
N GLU A 94 3.24 -19.09 -11.96
CA GLU A 94 2.10 -19.66 -12.67
C GLU A 94 1.29 -20.58 -11.73
N GLY A 95 -0.05 -20.51 -11.82
CA GLY A 95 -0.95 -21.31 -10.98
C GLY A 95 -1.18 -20.80 -9.55
N ILE A 96 -0.47 -19.77 -9.08
CA ILE A 96 -0.76 -19.17 -7.77
C ILE A 96 -2.08 -18.39 -7.84
N SER A 97 -3.04 -18.75 -6.98
CA SER A 97 -4.37 -18.14 -6.95
C SER A 97 -4.44 -16.88 -6.07
N LEU A 98 -5.48 -16.06 -6.26
CA LEU A 98 -5.78 -14.94 -5.35
C LEU A 98 -5.99 -15.43 -3.92
N GLU A 99 -6.79 -16.50 -3.74
CA GLU A 99 -7.09 -17.05 -2.42
C GLU A 99 -5.83 -17.50 -1.68
N GLU A 100 -4.89 -18.14 -2.38
CA GLU A 100 -3.63 -18.55 -1.79
C GLU A 100 -2.82 -17.34 -1.29
N LEU A 101 -2.69 -16.28 -2.10
CA LEU A 101 -1.96 -15.10 -1.69
C LEU A 101 -2.67 -14.33 -0.57
N LEU A 102 -3.99 -14.24 -0.57
CA LEU A 102 -4.75 -13.62 0.53
C LEU A 102 -4.60 -14.42 1.82
N ASN A 103 -4.64 -15.75 1.76
CA ASN A 103 -4.38 -16.60 2.92
C ASN A 103 -2.97 -16.37 3.47
N ARG A 104 -1.95 -16.28 2.60
CA ARG A 104 -0.58 -15.93 2.99
C ARG A 104 -0.48 -14.53 3.60
N LEU A 105 -1.18 -13.54 3.04
CA LEU A 105 -1.24 -12.17 3.56
C LEU A 105 -1.80 -12.14 4.99
N HIS A 106 -2.92 -12.80 5.22
CA HIS A 106 -3.59 -12.81 6.53
C HIS A 106 -2.86 -13.65 7.58
N GLU A 107 -2.24 -14.78 7.19
CA GLU A 107 -1.35 -15.54 8.08
C GLU A 107 -0.10 -14.73 8.44
N GLY A 108 0.53 -14.07 7.46
CA GLY A 108 1.61 -13.12 7.69
C GLY A 108 1.18 -12.00 8.66
N GLY A 109 -0.02 -11.48 8.49
CA GLY A 109 -0.59 -10.46 9.38
C GLY A 109 -0.75 -10.92 10.82
N ARG A 110 -1.20 -12.16 11.05
CA ARG A 110 -1.24 -12.77 12.40
C ARG A 110 0.16 -12.85 13.01
N ARG A 111 1.17 -13.26 12.24
CA ARG A 111 2.57 -13.30 12.71
C ARG A 111 3.08 -11.91 13.06
N THR A 112 2.81 -10.91 12.21
CA THR A 112 3.16 -9.50 12.44
C THR A 112 2.53 -8.95 13.72
N ARG A 113 1.23 -9.20 13.93
CA ARG A 113 0.55 -8.80 15.17
C ARG A 113 1.22 -9.40 16.40
N ALA A 114 1.49 -10.71 16.38
CA ALA A 114 2.18 -11.37 17.49
C ALA A 114 3.57 -10.79 17.77
N ILE A 115 4.31 -10.36 16.74
CA ILE A 115 5.61 -9.69 16.90
C ILE A 115 5.44 -8.33 17.58
N ILE A 116 4.50 -7.50 17.11
CA ILE A 116 4.26 -6.16 17.65
C ILE A 116 3.81 -6.23 19.11
N GLU A 117 2.90 -7.16 19.44
CA GLU A 117 2.36 -7.30 20.80
C GLU A 117 3.38 -7.86 21.81
N SER A 118 4.44 -8.53 21.34
CA SER A 118 5.44 -9.16 22.21
C SER A 118 6.72 -8.34 22.43
N HIS A 119 6.85 -7.18 21.80
CA HIS A 119 8.07 -6.37 21.85
C HIS A 119 7.76 -4.89 22.06
N PRO A 120 8.63 -4.14 22.78
CA PRO A 120 8.49 -2.70 22.87
C PRO A 120 8.84 -2.06 21.52
N LEU A 121 8.18 -0.96 21.17
CA LEU A 121 8.33 -0.31 19.85
C LEU A 121 9.73 0.28 19.62
N ASP A 122 10.49 0.58 20.66
CA ASP A 122 11.87 1.06 20.56
C ASP A 122 12.92 -0.06 20.46
N ALA A 123 12.50 -1.33 20.56
CA ALA A 123 13.36 -2.49 20.35
C ALA A 123 14.04 -2.42 18.97
N GLN A 124 15.35 -2.66 18.95
CA GLN A 124 16.12 -2.76 17.72
C GLN A 124 16.02 -4.18 17.14
N ALA A 125 15.91 -4.26 15.81
CA ALA A 125 16.10 -5.52 15.12
C ALA A 125 17.51 -6.09 15.42
N PRO A 126 17.69 -7.42 15.47
CA PRO A 126 19.02 -7.99 15.60
C PRO A 126 19.82 -7.74 14.31
N PRO A 127 21.16 -7.80 14.36
CA PRO A 127 22.02 -7.82 13.18
C PRO A 127 21.93 -9.18 12.46
N GLY A 128 20.70 -9.59 12.15
CA GLY A 128 20.36 -10.86 11.52
C GLY A 128 20.43 -10.80 9.99
N PRO A 129 19.91 -11.82 9.30
CA PRO A 129 20.07 -11.99 7.85
C PRO A 129 19.74 -10.75 6.98
N ARG A 130 18.69 -9.99 7.32
CA ARG A 130 18.33 -8.75 6.60
C ARG A 130 19.33 -7.62 6.83
N PHE A 131 19.89 -7.52 8.03
CA PHE A 131 20.77 -6.46 8.48
C PHE A 131 22.22 -6.96 8.64
N ALA A 132 22.59 -7.96 7.84
CA ALA A 132 23.92 -8.58 7.91
C ALA A 132 25.02 -7.51 7.79
N GLY A 133 26.00 -7.59 8.69
CA GLY A 133 27.13 -6.65 8.74
C GLY A 133 26.83 -5.29 9.37
N ARG A 134 25.63 -5.06 9.92
CA ARG A 134 25.28 -3.85 10.69
C ARG A 134 25.44 -4.10 12.19
N SER A 135 25.77 -3.05 12.95
CA SER A 135 25.65 -3.07 14.41
C SER A 135 24.18 -2.90 14.84
N ALA A 136 23.86 -3.19 16.10
CA ALA A 136 22.50 -3.05 16.63
C ALA A 136 21.96 -1.62 16.43
N GLU A 137 22.79 -0.61 16.64
CA GLU A 137 22.46 0.82 16.49
C GLU A 137 22.24 1.25 15.03
N GLN A 138 22.67 0.42 14.07
CA GLN A 138 22.51 0.63 12.63
C GLN A 138 21.34 -0.15 12.02
N THR A 139 20.66 -0.97 12.84
CA THR A 139 19.43 -1.66 12.45
C THR A 139 18.21 -0.76 12.62
N ALA A 140 17.03 -1.26 12.26
CA ALA A 140 15.80 -0.51 12.40
C ALA A 140 15.09 -0.87 13.71
N SER A 141 14.48 0.12 14.37
CA SER A 141 13.57 -0.12 15.47
C SER A 141 12.24 -0.72 14.99
N LEU A 142 11.52 -1.42 15.87
CA LEU A 142 10.18 -1.92 15.58
C LEU A 142 9.23 -0.80 15.14
N ALA A 143 9.26 0.36 15.81
CA ALA A 143 8.48 1.53 15.45
C ALA A 143 8.75 1.97 14.01
N TRP A 144 10.03 2.05 13.62
CA TRP A 144 10.41 2.43 12.26
C TRP A 144 9.89 1.41 11.24
N ILE A 145 10.01 0.12 11.56
CA ILE A 145 9.51 -0.97 10.70
C ILE A 145 7.99 -0.88 10.54
N CYS A 146 7.25 -0.68 11.63
CA CYS A 146 5.79 -0.51 11.61
C CYS A 146 5.39 0.68 10.72
N PHE A 147 6.02 1.84 10.88
CA PHE A 147 5.78 2.99 10.01
C PHE A 147 6.11 2.70 8.55
N HIS A 148 7.24 2.04 8.29
CA HIS A 148 7.64 1.67 6.94
C HIS A 148 6.61 0.76 6.29
N VAL A 149 6.18 -0.32 6.95
CA VAL A 149 5.20 -1.25 6.39
C VAL A 149 3.83 -0.57 6.23
N LEU A 150 3.42 0.27 7.18
CA LEU A 150 2.18 1.03 7.10
C LEU A 150 2.16 1.97 5.88
N GLN A 151 3.24 2.71 5.60
CA GLN A 151 3.30 3.57 4.41
C GLN A 151 3.26 2.77 3.10
N GLU A 152 3.83 1.56 3.07
CA GLU A 152 3.79 0.70 1.88
C GLU A 152 2.34 0.28 1.61
N TYR A 153 1.62 -0.17 2.63
CA TYR A 153 0.19 -0.47 2.52
C TYR A 153 -0.64 0.74 2.07
N ALA A 154 -0.46 1.90 2.72
CA ALA A 154 -1.19 3.11 2.37
C ALA A 154 -0.95 3.52 0.90
N ARG A 155 0.31 3.44 0.43
CA ARG A 155 0.66 3.72 -0.97
C ARG A 155 0.04 2.70 -1.94
N HIS A 156 0.19 1.41 -1.66
CA HIS A 156 -0.24 0.34 -2.57
C HIS A 156 -1.75 0.17 -2.61
N THR A 157 -2.46 0.47 -1.53
CA THR A 157 -3.93 0.54 -1.57
C THR A 157 -4.42 1.67 -2.47
N GLY A 158 -3.72 2.80 -2.55
CA GLY A 158 -4.00 3.86 -3.54
C GLY A 158 -3.70 3.42 -4.98
N HIS A 159 -2.65 2.63 -5.22
CA HIS A 159 -2.43 2.03 -6.54
C HIS A 159 -3.57 1.07 -6.94
N LEU A 160 -4.06 0.26 -5.99
CA LEU A 160 -5.21 -0.62 -6.23
C LEU A 160 -6.50 0.16 -6.50
N ASP A 161 -6.70 1.36 -5.94
CA ASP A 161 -7.86 2.20 -6.31
C ASP A 161 -7.88 2.47 -7.82
N LEU A 162 -6.74 2.86 -8.39
CA LEU A 162 -6.64 3.15 -9.82
C LEU A 162 -6.88 1.89 -10.67
N ALA A 163 -6.34 0.75 -10.27
CA ALA A 163 -6.55 -0.51 -11.00
C ALA A 163 -8.03 -0.93 -10.99
N VAL A 164 -8.71 -0.80 -9.85
CA VAL A 164 -10.14 -1.10 -9.72
C VAL A 164 -10.99 -0.14 -10.53
N GLU A 165 -10.72 1.18 -10.44
CA GLU A 165 -11.45 2.19 -11.22
C GLU A 165 -11.35 1.94 -12.73
N LEU A 166 -10.16 1.60 -13.22
CA LEU A 166 -9.93 1.33 -14.64
C LEU A 166 -10.58 0.02 -15.11
N ALA A 167 -10.66 -1.00 -14.25
CA ALA A 167 -11.36 -2.24 -14.55
C ALA A 167 -12.88 -2.01 -14.67
N ASP A 168 -13.48 -1.35 -13.66
CA ASP A 168 -14.92 -1.06 -13.63
C ASP A 168 -15.36 -0.14 -14.78
N GLY A 169 -14.55 0.90 -15.07
CA GLY A 169 -14.81 1.85 -16.16
C GLY A 169 -14.81 1.22 -17.56
N LEU A 170 -14.14 0.08 -17.73
CA LEU A 170 -14.15 -0.69 -18.97
C LEU A 170 -15.30 -1.73 -19.01
N GLN A 171 -15.70 -2.30 -17.86
CA GLN A 171 -16.88 -3.17 -17.78
C GLN A 171 -18.16 -2.43 -18.23
N GLY A 172 -18.31 -1.15 -17.87
CA GLY A 172 -19.42 -0.29 -18.30
C GLY A 172 -19.35 0.19 -19.76
N GLY A 173 -18.26 -0.11 -20.48
CA GLY A 173 -18.02 0.30 -21.87
C GLY A 173 -18.37 -0.75 -22.93
N SER A 174 -18.94 -1.90 -22.54
CA SER A 174 -19.36 -2.94 -23.49
C SER A 174 -20.80 -2.73 -24.00
N ASP A 175 -20.97 -1.65 -24.77
CA ASP A 175 -21.76 -1.58 -26.01
C ASP A 175 -21.86 -0.12 -26.46
N ALA A 176 -21.41 0.14 -27.70
CA ALA A 176 -21.27 1.43 -28.39
C ALA A 176 -20.04 2.28 -27.99
N ALA A 177 -19.11 2.42 -28.95
CA ALA A 177 -18.16 3.52 -28.95
C ALA A 177 -18.93 4.85 -29.01
N PRO A 178 -18.79 5.76 -28.03
CA PRO A 178 -19.42 7.07 -28.12
C PRO A 178 -18.52 8.02 -28.93
N ASP A 179 -19.15 8.76 -29.83
CA ASP A 179 -18.61 9.96 -30.48
C ASP A 179 -17.98 10.91 -29.43
N MET A 180 -16.81 11.46 -29.76
CA MET A 180 -16.03 12.37 -28.89
C MET A 180 -16.68 13.76 -28.80
N ARG A 181 -17.88 13.85 -28.23
CA ARG A 181 -18.52 15.10 -27.82
C ARG A 181 -19.09 14.96 -26.41
N ALA A 182 -18.43 15.64 -25.47
CA ALA A 182 -18.79 15.97 -24.08
C ALA A 182 -19.79 15.04 -23.34
N PRO A 183 -19.41 14.44 -22.18
CA PRO A 183 -20.29 13.49 -21.51
C PRO A 183 -21.45 14.19 -20.80
N THR A 184 -22.67 13.77 -21.16
CA THR A 184 -23.88 13.94 -20.35
C THR A 184 -23.78 13.07 -19.10
N VAL A 185 -24.03 13.65 -17.94
CA VAL A 185 -24.03 12.98 -16.64
C VAL A 185 -25.25 12.06 -16.52
N LEU A 186 -25.04 10.76 -16.31
CA LEU A 186 -26.07 9.86 -15.78
C LEU A 186 -25.52 9.17 -14.53
N GLY A 187 -26.26 9.34 -13.43
CA GLY A 187 -25.92 8.81 -12.12
C GLY A 187 -26.15 7.32 -12.01
N GLY A 188 -25.32 6.67 -11.18
CA GLY A 188 -25.47 5.27 -10.82
C GLY A 188 -24.27 4.77 -10.05
N THR A 189 -24.50 4.39 -8.79
CA THR A 189 -23.58 3.76 -7.82
C THR A 189 -22.52 4.68 -7.21
N GLN A 190 -22.80 5.14 -5.98
CA GLN A 190 -21.88 5.92 -5.15
C GLN A 190 -20.74 5.02 -4.67
N TRP A 191 -19.63 5.02 -5.41
CA TRP A 191 -18.33 4.67 -4.86
C TRP A 191 -17.89 5.81 -3.93
N ALA A 192 -17.76 5.50 -2.64
CA ALA A 192 -17.16 6.42 -1.68
C ALA A 192 -15.71 5.95 -1.42
N PRO A 193 -14.68 6.75 -1.78
CA PRO A 193 -13.32 6.47 -1.33
C PRO A 193 -13.30 6.44 0.21
N ALA A 194 -12.44 5.60 0.80
CA ALA A 194 -12.30 5.47 2.25
C ALA A 194 -12.03 6.82 2.96
N HIS A 195 -11.53 7.81 2.20
CA HIS A 195 -11.51 9.20 2.60
C HIS A 195 -12.31 9.99 1.57
N GLY A 196 -13.38 10.68 1.99
CA GLY A 196 -14.33 11.43 1.17
C GLY A 196 -13.74 12.62 0.41
N TRP A 197 -12.77 12.39 -0.47
CA TRP A 197 -12.26 13.36 -1.41
C TRP A 197 -13.09 13.29 -2.68
N SER A 198 -14.09 14.16 -2.78
CA SER A 198 -14.67 14.47 -4.09
C SER A 198 -13.61 15.25 -4.89
N VAL A 199 -13.08 14.67 -5.97
CA VAL A 199 -12.35 15.45 -6.96
C VAL A 199 -13.35 16.37 -7.65
N ARG A 200 -13.54 17.58 -7.13
CA ARG A 200 -14.20 18.63 -7.91
C ARG A 200 -13.27 18.95 -9.07
N ARG A 201 -13.76 18.76 -10.30
CA ARG A 201 -13.05 19.26 -11.49
C ARG A 201 -12.71 20.73 -11.25
N ARG A 202 -11.43 21.09 -11.43
CA ARG A 202 -10.96 22.47 -11.37
C ARG A 202 -11.80 23.32 -12.32
N ALA A 203 -12.39 24.39 -11.81
CA ALA A 203 -12.82 25.48 -12.67
C ALA A 203 -11.58 26.07 -13.37
N PRO A 204 -11.64 26.41 -14.67
CA PRO A 204 -10.51 27.03 -15.36
C PRO A 204 -10.28 28.43 -14.77
N GLY A 205 -9.08 28.69 -14.24
CA GLY A 205 -8.70 30.04 -13.78
C GLY A 205 -7.76 30.16 -12.58
N TRP A 206 -7.23 29.06 -12.01
CA TRP A 206 -6.33 29.15 -10.85
C TRP A 206 -4.85 29.09 -11.25
N ASN A 207 -4.19 30.26 -11.28
CA ASN A 207 -2.76 30.40 -11.53
C ASN A 207 -1.95 30.25 -10.24
N GLY A 208 -1.82 29.02 -9.74
CA GLY A 208 -0.67 28.46 -8.99
C GLY A 208 0.15 29.28 -7.96
N ALA A 209 -0.32 30.40 -7.41
CA ALA A 209 0.45 31.19 -6.46
C ALA A 209 0.05 30.89 -5.01
N TRP A 210 0.97 30.33 -4.23
CA TRP A 210 0.87 30.25 -2.78
C TRP A 210 1.21 31.61 -2.15
N PRO A 211 0.41 32.15 -1.21
CA PRO A 211 0.72 33.44 -0.61
C PRO A 211 2.01 33.38 0.20
N GLY A 212 2.90 34.30 -0.13
CA GLY A 212 4.26 34.41 0.37
C GLY A 212 4.35 34.61 1.89
N ARG A 213 5.40 34.00 2.43
CA ARG A 213 5.90 34.20 3.79
C ARG A 213 6.31 35.68 3.93
N ALA A 214 5.60 36.42 4.78
CA ALA A 214 5.94 37.80 5.11
C ALA A 214 7.37 37.88 5.67
N ALA A 215 8.18 38.74 5.06
CA ALA A 215 9.50 39.12 5.55
C ALA A 215 9.37 39.79 6.94
N ARG A 216 10.17 39.33 7.90
CA ARG A 216 10.45 40.10 9.13
C ARG A 216 11.80 40.79 8.94
N SER A 217 11.77 42.11 8.93
CA SER A 217 12.92 43.01 8.89
C SER A 217 13.28 43.50 10.30
N GLY A 218 14.60 43.69 10.54
CA GLY A 218 15.21 44.46 11.65
C GLY A 218 15.43 43.68 12.95
N GLY A 219 16.63 43.55 13.55
CA GLY A 219 18.01 44.10 13.42
C GLY A 219 18.76 43.72 14.74
N PRO A 220 19.94 44.26 15.11
CA PRO A 220 21.05 44.86 14.36
C PRO A 220 22.39 44.08 14.49
N ALA A 221 23.41 44.52 13.76
CA ALA A 221 24.77 43.94 13.66
C ALA A 221 25.73 44.41 14.81
N PRO A 222 26.89 43.74 15.02
CA PRO A 222 27.70 43.85 16.24
C PRO A 222 28.67 45.05 16.23
N ARG A 223 29.16 45.40 17.42
CA ARG A 223 30.40 46.16 17.63
C ARG A 223 31.48 45.22 18.16
#